data_AF-A0A821SWM1-F1
#
_entry.id   AF-A0A821SWM1-F1
#
_cell.length_a   1.000
_cell.length_b   1.000
_cell.length_c   1.000
_cell.angle_alpha   90.00
_cell.angle_beta   90.00
_cell.angle_gamma   90.00
#
_symmetry.space_group_name_H-M   'P 1'
#
loop_
_entity.id
_entity.type
_entity.pdbx_description
1 polymer ?
#
loop_
_entity_poly.entity_id
_entity_poly.type
_entity_poly.pdbx_seq_one_letter_code
_entity_poly.pdbx_strand_id
1 'polypeptide(L)'
;MYWYENEYTTDVQTCWTWDQAVLYSAVVSATDPVSVVSLLKSMTSLKTLSTIIEGESLLNDAAAITIYTLVKNLIYEAFKSDKNLLQQTRATLLGINAERCANAIRFLIKRKITTIYLLKFVLKTIATAIVIGYVMAHITIFALYRMEAGEFETCITITMSYFVYLTCEAIEASGVIGVVLLGLTLNMNRSCFSVSAINISKQTWELLAYIANSL
;
A
#
# COMPACT_ATOMS: atom_id res chain seq x y z
N MET A 1 -40.66 -38.28 -17.57
CA MET A 1 -40.02 -39.11 -16.54
C MET A 1 -39.58 -38.15 -15.45
N TYR A 2 -40.28 -38.23 -14.33
CA TYR A 2 -40.23 -37.36 -13.15
C TYR A 2 -38.81 -37.00 -12.71
N TRP A 3 -38.61 -35.75 -12.28
CA TRP A 3 -37.98 -35.43 -10.99
C TRP A 3 -38.47 -34.04 -10.53
N TYR A 4 -39.55 -34.08 -9.77
CA TYR A 4 -39.85 -33.16 -8.67
C TYR A 4 -38.90 -33.53 -7.50
N GLU A 5 -38.61 -32.57 -6.62
CA GLU A 5 -37.82 -32.67 -5.37
C GLU A 5 -36.28 -32.67 -5.43
N ASN A 6 -35.71 -31.48 -5.19
CA ASN A 6 -34.87 -31.26 -4.00
C ASN A 6 -34.75 -29.75 -3.69
N GLU A 7 -35.65 -29.25 -2.85
CA GLU A 7 -35.65 -27.91 -2.25
C GLU A 7 -34.58 -27.76 -1.14
N TYR A 8 -33.35 -28.24 -1.37
CA TYR A 8 -32.23 -28.09 -0.43
C TYR A 8 -30.87 -27.88 -1.11
N THR A 9 -30.81 -27.35 -2.33
CA THR A 9 -29.59 -26.64 -2.72
C THR A 9 -29.64 -25.30 -2.02
N THR A 10 -29.03 -25.22 -0.83
CA THR A 10 -28.64 -23.94 -0.25
C THR A 10 -28.07 -23.12 -1.39
N ASP A 11 -28.76 -22.04 -1.77
CA ASP A 11 -28.16 -20.95 -2.50
C ASP A 11 -26.93 -20.57 -1.66
N VAL A 12 -25.77 -21.12 -2.01
CA VAL A 12 -24.49 -20.58 -1.58
C VAL A 12 -24.36 -19.30 -2.40
N GLN A 13 -25.21 -18.34 -2.08
CA GLN A 13 -25.04 -16.97 -2.47
C GLN A 13 -23.70 -16.63 -1.85
N THR A 14 -22.64 -16.66 -2.67
CA THR A 14 -21.35 -16.11 -2.32
C THR A 14 -21.55 -14.60 -2.23
N CYS A 15 -22.27 -14.13 -1.22
CA CYS A 15 -22.59 -12.73 -1.01
C CYS A 15 -21.36 -12.12 -0.34
N TRP A 16 -20.39 -11.76 -1.18
CA TRP A 16 -19.31 -10.88 -0.78
C TRP A 16 -19.91 -9.66 -0.10
N THR A 17 -19.49 -9.40 1.13
CA THR A 17 -19.85 -8.12 1.77
C THR A 17 -19.08 -7.00 1.07
N TRP A 18 -19.62 -5.79 1.08
CA TRP A 18 -18.94 -4.63 0.50
C TRP A 18 -17.53 -4.43 1.08
N ASP A 19 -17.34 -4.75 2.37
CA ASP A 19 -16.03 -4.70 3.04
C ASP A 19 -15.03 -5.69 2.40
N GLN A 20 -15.47 -6.93 2.13
CA GLN A 20 -14.67 -7.95 1.46
C GLN A 20 -14.37 -7.57 0.01
N ALA A 21 -15.36 -7.04 -0.71
CA ALA A 21 -15.21 -6.61 -2.10
C ALA A 21 -14.20 -5.47 -2.24
N VAL A 22 -14.25 -4.49 -1.33
CA VAL A 22 -13.31 -3.35 -1.34
C VAL A 22 -11.90 -3.80 -0.97
N LEU A 23 -11.73 -4.66 0.06
CA LEU A 23 -10.42 -5.23 0.38
C LEU A 23 -9.82 -6.01 -0.80
N TYR A 24 -10.65 -6.83 -1.46
CA TYR A 24 -10.20 -7.58 -2.62
C TYR A 24 -9.88 -6.68 -3.82
N SER A 25 -10.66 -5.64 -4.07
CA SER A 25 -10.33 -4.66 -5.11
C SER A 25 -9.00 -3.95 -4.84
N ALA A 26 -8.67 -3.67 -3.57
CA ALA A 26 -7.40 -3.05 -3.22
C ALA A 26 -6.22 -3.99 -3.53
N VAL A 27 -6.38 -5.28 -3.28
CA VAL A 27 -5.35 -6.30 -3.61
C VAL A 27 -5.22 -6.50 -5.11
N VAL A 28 -6.35 -6.63 -5.83
CA VAL A 28 -6.37 -6.85 -7.28
C VAL A 28 -5.95 -5.62 -8.08
N SER A 29 -6.02 -4.42 -7.47
CA SER A 29 -5.59 -3.18 -8.13
C SER A 29 -4.11 -3.18 -8.47
N ALA A 30 -3.24 -3.89 -7.74
CA ALA A 30 -1.81 -3.99 -8.06
C ALA A 30 -1.62 -4.64 -9.44
N THR A 31 -0.81 -4.03 -10.30
CA THR A 31 -0.63 -4.45 -11.70
C THR A 31 0.78 -4.99 -11.92
N ASP A 32 0.93 -5.99 -12.78
CA ASP A 32 2.24 -6.47 -13.23
C ASP A 32 2.47 -6.07 -14.70
N PRO A 33 3.40 -5.14 -15.00
CA PRO A 33 3.66 -4.70 -16.35
C PRO A 33 4.66 -5.60 -17.07
N VAL A 34 5.33 -6.55 -16.40
CA VAL A 34 6.52 -7.26 -16.93
C VAL A 34 6.21 -8.01 -18.23
N SER A 35 5.04 -8.64 -18.30
CA SER A 35 4.60 -9.35 -19.51
C SER A 35 4.35 -8.40 -20.69
N VAL A 36 3.76 -7.23 -20.44
CA VAL A 36 3.48 -6.23 -21.48
C VAL A 36 4.78 -5.54 -21.93
N VAL A 37 5.66 -5.22 -20.98
CA VAL A 37 6.95 -4.58 -21.22
C VAL A 37 7.87 -5.48 -22.05
N SER A 38 7.91 -6.79 -21.76
CA SER A 38 8.73 -7.74 -22.55
C SER A 38 8.23 -7.87 -24.00
N LEU A 39 6.91 -7.90 -24.20
CA LEU A 39 6.30 -7.95 -25.52
C LEU A 39 6.51 -6.63 -26.29
N LEU A 40 6.34 -5.48 -25.64
CA LEU A 40 6.61 -4.17 -26.23
C LEU A 40 8.09 -3.99 -26.58
N LYS A 41 9.03 -4.44 -25.75
CA LYS A 41 10.47 -4.41 -26.07
C LYS A 41 10.80 -5.24 -27.32
N SER A 42 10.02 -6.30 -27.61
CA SER A 42 10.19 -7.13 -28.81
C SER A 42 9.59 -6.51 -30.07
N MET A 43 8.52 -5.69 -29.95
CA MET A 43 7.80 -5.09 -31.08
C MET A 43 8.23 -3.64 -31.39
N THR A 44 8.61 -2.87 -30.38
CA THR A 44 8.79 -1.41 -30.47
C THR A 44 9.96 -0.96 -29.59
N SER A 45 10.95 -0.26 -30.15
CA SER A 45 12.17 0.18 -29.41
C SER A 45 11.96 1.39 -28.48
N LEU A 46 10.71 1.77 -28.20
CA LEU A 46 10.37 2.97 -27.43
C LEU A 46 10.67 2.77 -25.93
N LYS A 47 11.92 3.02 -25.55
CA LYS A 47 12.38 3.04 -24.16
C LYS A 47 11.50 3.93 -23.27
N THR A 48 11.01 5.04 -23.79
CA THR A 48 10.14 5.97 -23.05
C THR A 48 8.80 5.34 -22.66
N LEU A 49 8.16 4.57 -23.54
CA LEU A 49 6.87 3.94 -23.25
C LEU A 49 7.03 2.84 -22.19
N SER A 50 8.10 2.04 -22.29
CA SER A 50 8.45 1.05 -21.27
C SER A 50 8.63 1.69 -19.89
N THR A 51 9.37 2.80 -19.81
CA THR A 51 9.61 3.51 -18.54
C THR A 51 8.33 4.11 -17.96
N ILE A 52 7.41 4.61 -18.79
CA ILE A 52 6.11 5.14 -18.34
C ILE A 52 5.26 4.01 -17.72
N ILE A 53 5.14 2.88 -18.42
CA ILE A 53 4.33 1.74 -17.95
C ILE A 53 4.93 1.14 -16.67
N GLU A 54 6.26 0.98 -16.62
CA GLU A 54 6.96 0.53 -15.40
C GLU A 54 6.71 1.50 -14.23
N GLY A 55 6.75 2.82 -14.48
CA GLY A 55 6.48 3.84 -13.46
C GLY A 55 5.03 3.89 -12.98
N GLU A 56 4.06 3.71 -13.88
CA GLU A 56 2.64 3.62 -13.56
C GLU A 56 2.38 2.44 -12.62
N SER A 57 2.94 1.26 -12.94
CA SER A 57 2.73 0.06 -12.14
C SER A 57 3.34 0.16 -10.74
N LEU A 58 4.56 0.72 -10.63
CA LEU A 58 5.19 0.96 -9.33
C LEU A 58 4.35 1.89 -8.43
N LEU A 59 3.78 2.94 -9.00
CA LEU A 59 2.88 3.84 -8.26
C LEU A 59 1.58 3.13 -7.86
N ASN A 60 1.06 2.28 -8.75
CA ASN A 60 -0.16 1.52 -8.50
C ASN A 60 0.02 0.51 -7.37
N ASP A 61 1.15 -0.20 -7.30
CA ASP A 61 1.46 -1.13 -6.22
C ASP A 61 1.54 -0.41 -4.86
N ALA A 62 2.17 0.77 -4.83
CA ALA A 62 2.24 1.60 -3.63
C ALA A 62 0.87 2.13 -3.19
N ALA A 63 -0.01 2.46 -4.14
CA ALA A 63 -1.38 2.86 -3.87
C ALA A 63 -2.20 1.68 -3.34
N ALA A 64 -2.09 0.50 -3.97
CA ALA A 64 -2.81 -0.71 -3.60
C ALA A 64 -2.57 -1.10 -2.13
N ILE A 65 -1.30 -1.18 -1.69
CA ILE A 65 -0.98 -1.52 -0.29
C ILE A 65 -1.44 -0.43 0.71
N THR A 66 -1.39 0.84 0.31
CA THR A 66 -1.85 1.96 1.14
C THR A 66 -3.37 1.91 1.31
N ILE A 67 -4.11 1.69 0.23
CA ILE A 67 -5.58 1.54 0.25
C ILE A 67 -5.96 0.28 1.03
N TYR A 68 -5.29 -0.84 0.82
CA TYR A 68 -5.53 -2.07 1.57
C TYR A 68 -5.38 -1.84 3.09
N THR A 69 -4.30 -1.19 3.50
CA THR A 69 -4.04 -0.89 4.92
C THR A 69 -5.11 0.04 5.51
N LEU A 70 -5.54 1.04 4.74
CA LEU A 70 -6.65 1.93 5.11
C LEU A 70 -7.95 1.14 5.33
N VAL A 71 -8.38 0.39 4.33
CA VAL A 71 -9.65 -0.34 4.36
C VAL A 71 -9.63 -1.36 5.50
N LYS A 72 -8.50 -2.07 5.70
CA LYS A 72 -8.30 -2.98 6.81
C LYS A 72 -8.46 -2.28 8.16
N ASN A 73 -7.83 -1.12 8.35
CA ASN A 73 -7.92 -0.37 9.61
C ASN A 73 -9.34 0.18 9.85
N LEU A 74 -10.02 0.62 8.78
CA LEU A 74 -11.42 1.03 8.83
C LEU A 74 -12.35 -0.10 9.29
N ILE A 75 -12.24 -1.27 8.66
CA ILE A 75 -13.04 -2.45 9.01
C ILE A 75 -12.72 -2.89 10.42
N TYR A 76 -11.44 -2.90 10.82
CA TYR A 76 -11.02 -3.26 12.16
C TYR A 76 -11.64 -2.34 13.23
N GLU A 77 -11.60 -1.03 13.04
CA GLU A 77 -12.21 -0.06 13.95
C GLU A 77 -13.74 -0.15 13.95
N ALA A 78 -14.36 -0.38 12.78
CA ALA A 78 -15.81 -0.61 12.68
C ALA A 78 -16.24 -1.86 13.47
N PHE A 79 -15.51 -2.97 13.31
CA PHE A 79 -15.78 -4.23 14.01
C PHE A 79 -15.53 -4.12 15.53
N LYS A 80 -14.49 -3.38 15.94
CA LYS A 80 -14.21 -3.08 17.35
C LYS A 80 -15.33 -2.23 17.97
N SER A 81 -15.85 -1.25 17.23
CA SER A 81 -16.98 -0.41 17.64
C SER A 81 -18.25 -1.23 17.88
N ASP A 82 -18.54 -2.21 17.01
CA ASP A 82 -19.74 -3.05 17.10
C ASP A 82 -19.74 -4.00 18.32
N LYS A 83 -18.58 -4.57 18.67
CA LYS A 83 -18.44 -5.38 19.90
C LYS A 83 -18.71 -4.56 21.16
N ASN A 84 -18.17 -3.35 21.22
CA ASN A 84 -18.44 -2.42 22.32
C ASN A 84 -19.93 -2.06 22.37
N LEU A 85 -20.58 -1.91 21.21
CA LEU A 85 -22.01 -1.66 21.10
C LEU A 85 -22.81 -2.84 21.65
N LEU A 86 -22.53 -4.09 21.26
CA LEU A 86 -23.27 -5.27 21.73
C LEU A 86 -23.14 -5.47 23.25
N GLN A 87 -21.96 -5.20 23.81
CA GLN A 87 -21.72 -5.29 25.25
C GLN A 87 -22.44 -4.17 26.00
N GLN A 88 -22.44 -2.96 25.46
CA GLN A 88 -23.17 -1.81 26.01
C GLN A 88 -24.68 -2.00 25.89
N THR A 89 -25.17 -2.54 24.76
CA THR A 89 -26.58 -2.81 24.49
C THR A 89 -27.13 -3.94 25.38
N ARG A 90 -26.31 -4.95 25.70
CA ARG A 90 -26.64 -5.97 26.72
C ARG A 90 -26.79 -5.38 28.11
N ALA A 91 -25.98 -4.39 28.48
CA ALA A 91 -26.11 -3.67 29.75
C ALA A 91 -27.34 -2.75 29.77
N THR A 92 -27.72 -2.15 28.64
CA THR A 92 -28.89 -1.25 28.53
C THR A 92 -30.22 -1.99 28.25
N LEU A 93 -30.20 -3.25 27.81
CA LEU A 93 -31.41 -4.05 27.52
C LEU A 93 -32.30 -4.28 28.76
N LEU A 94 -31.80 -4.02 29.97
CA LEU A 94 -32.59 -4.00 31.21
C LEU A 94 -33.39 -2.69 31.43
N GLY A 95 -33.27 -1.67 30.58
CA GLY A 95 -34.03 -0.42 30.69
C GLY A 95 -34.34 0.22 29.34
N ILE A 96 -35.62 0.42 29.02
CA ILE A 96 -36.05 1.03 27.74
C ILE A 96 -36.75 2.37 28.03
N ASN A 97 -36.42 3.44 27.27
CA ASN A 97 -37.38 4.28 26.50
C ASN A 97 -36.82 5.58 25.89
N ALA A 98 -35.69 6.15 26.34
CA ALA A 98 -35.11 7.36 25.72
C ALA A 98 -33.63 7.20 25.33
N GLU A 99 -32.89 6.37 26.07
CA GLU A 99 -31.47 6.16 25.83
C GLU A 99 -31.15 5.42 24.52
N ARG A 100 -32.08 4.62 23.98
CA ARG A 100 -31.89 3.90 22.71
C ARG A 100 -31.77 4.84 21.51
N CYS A 101 -32.65 5.84 21.38
CA CYS A 101 -32.55 6.84 20.32
C CYS A 101 -31.30 7.71 20.51
N ALA A 102 -30.98 8.10 21.74
CA ALA A 102 -29.78 8.88 22.03
C ALA A 102 -28.49 8.12 21.68
N ASN A 103 -28.42 6.83 21.98
CA ASN A 103 -27.26 6.00 21.68
C ASN A 103 -27.15 5.67 20.17
N ALA A 104 -28.26 5.47 19.47
CA ALA A 104 -28.27 5.31 18.00
C ALA A 104 -27.80 6.59 17.28
N ILE A 105 -28.26 7.77 17.72
CA ILE A 105 -27.82 9.07 17.18
C ILE A 105 -26.34 9.30 17.49
N ARG A 106 -25.89 9.02 18.71
CA ARG A 106 -24.46 9.11 19.10
C ARG A 106 -23.59 8.16 18.26
N PHE A 107 -24.08 6.96 17.94
CA PHE A 107 -23.39 6.01 17.08
C PHE A 107 -23.24 6.52 15.65
N LEU A 108 -24.31 7.03 15.04
CA LEU A 108 -24.26 7.60 13.69
C LEU A 108 -23.34 8.83 13.60
N ILE A 109 -23.38 9.69 14.62
CA ILE A 109 -22.48 10.85 14.73
C ILE A 109 -21.03 10.39 14.88
N LYS A 110 -20.75 9.43 15.78
CA LYS A 110 -19.40 8.85 15.92
C LYS A 110 -18.92 8.22 14.62
N ARG A 111 -19.77 7.52 13.87
CA ARG A 111 -19.39 6.87 12.61
C ARG A 111 -18.95 7.89 11.55
N LYS A 112 -19.70 8.97 11.34
CA LYS A 112 -19.30 10.05 10.42
C LYS A 112 -18.00 10.74 10.87
N ILE A 113 -17.85 10.96 12.16
CA ILE A 113 -16.67 11.62 12.74
C ILE A 113 -15.42 10.75 12.54
N THR A 114 -15.49 9.45 12.82
CA THR A 114 -14.36 8.51 12.62
C THR A 114 -13.91 8.47 11.16
N THR A 115 -14.83 8.46 10.20
CA THR A 115 -14.47 8.49 8.77
C THR A 115 -13.71 9.76 8.39
N ILE A 116 -14.10 10.93 8.90
CA ILE A 116 -13.39 12.20 8.63
C ILE A 116 -12.00 12.21 9.25
N TYR A 117 -11.84 11.73 10.49
CA TYR A 117 -10.53 11.65 11.13
C TYR A 117 -9.60 10.68 10.41
N LEU A 118 -10.14 9.55 9.93
CA LEU A 118 -9.34 8.60 9.17
C LEU A 118 -8.91 9.17 7.81
N LEU A 119 -9.78 9.89 7.10
CA LEU A 119 -9.38 10.57 5.86
C LEU A 119 -8.26 11.60 6.10
N LYS A 120 -8.37 12.39 7.18
CA LYS A 120 -7.31 13.33 7.58
C LYS A 120 -6.02 12.62 7.98
N PHE A 121 -6.11 11.49 8.66
CA PHE A 121 -4.97 10.65 9.03
C PHE A 121 -4.23 10.19 7.76
N VAL A 122 -4.94 9.71 6.74
CA VAL A 122 -4.35 9.21 5.49
C VAL A 122 -3.64 10.30 4.72
N LEU A 123 -4.29 11.45 4.55
CA LEU A 123 -3.68 12.59 3.87
C LEU A 123 -2.41 13.03 4.59
N LYS A 124 -2.42 13.03 5.92
CA LYS A 124 -1.23 13.33 6.74
C LYS A 124 -0.14 12.27 6.52
N THR A 125 -0.47 10.98 6.62
CA THR A 125 0.45 9.82 6.44
C THR A 125 1.12 9.82 5.07
N ILE A 126 0.39 10.17 4.01
CA ILE A 126 0.94 10.29 2.65
C ILE A 126 1.85 11.52 2.56
N ALA A 127 1.39 12.68 3.05
CA ALA A 127 2.17 13.91 3.00
C ALA A 127 3.49 13.81 3.78
N THR A 128 3.47 13.19 4.97
CA THR A 128 4.68 12.98 5.77
C THR A 128 5.64 12.00 5.10
N ALA A 129 5.14 10.91 4.49
CA ALA A 129 5.96 9.98 3.71
C ALA A 129 6.66 10.68 2.54
N ILE A 130 5.97 11.59 1.85
CA ILE A 130 6.54 12.38 0.77
C ILE A 130 7.67 13.28 1.28
N VAL A 131 7.45 13.98 2.39
CA VAL A 131 8.50 14.86 2.96
C VAL A 131 9.73 14.05 3.36
N ILE A 132 9.55 12.91 4.04
CA ILE A 132 10.66 12.06 4.48
C ILE A 132 11.41 11.47 3.29
N GLY A 133 10.69 10.88 2.32
CA GLY A 133 11.30 10.28 1.13
C GLY A 133 12.15 11.29 0.36
N TYR A 134 11.64 12.52 0.19
CA TYR A 134 12.38 13.60 -0.46
C TYR A 134 13.64 14.01 0.31
N VAL A 135 13.53 14.24 1.63
CA VAL A 135 14.66 14.64 2.48
C VAL A 135 15.75 13.56 2.49
N MET A 136 15.36 12.30 2.67
CA MET A 136 16.28 11.17 2.71
C MET A 136 16.93 10.90 1.35
N ALA A 137 16.23 11.14 0.25
CA ALA A 137 16.83 11.09 -1.08
C ALA A 137 17.95 12.11 -1.25
N HIS A 138 17.77 13.35 -0.78
CA HIS A 138 18.80 14.38 -0.85
C HIS A 138 20.02 14.04 0.01
N ILE A 139 19.80 13.46 1.19
CA ILE A 139 20.88 12.93 2.04
C ILE A 139 21.64 11.82 1.31
N THR A 140 20.91 10.91 0.66
CA THR A 140 21.51 9.81 -0.11
C THR A 140 22.34 10.33 -1.29
N ILE A 141 21.80 11.28 -2.07
CA ILE A 141 22.52 11.93 -3.19
C ILE A 141 23.79 12.61 -2.69
N PHE A 142 23.70 13.33 -1.58
CA PHE A 142 24.84 13.99 -0.95
C PHE A 142 25.92 13.00 -0.46
N ALA A 143 25.50 11.83 0.02
CA ALA A 143 26.42 10.76 0.39
C ALA A 143 27.06 10.11 -0.86
N LEU A 144 26.28 9.89 -1.93
CA LEU A 144 26.77 9.34 -3.20
C LEU A 144 27.85 10.22 -3.81
N TYR A 145 27.72 11.55 -3.77
CA TYR A 145 28.76 12.47 -4.23
C TYR A 145 30.10 12.37 -3.47
N ARG A 146 30.14 11.72 -2.31
CA ARG A 146 31.37 11.50 -1.52
C ARG A 146 31.98 10.12 -1.73
N MET A 147 31.31 9.23 -2.45
CA MET A 147 31.74 7.87 -2.66
C MET A 147 32.41 7.73 -4.01
N GLU A 148 33.58 7.08 -4.06
CA GLU A 148 34.30 6.81 -5.31
C GLU A 148 34.14 5.35 -5.79
N ALA A 149 33.55 4.48 -4.97
CA ALA A 149 33.45 3.04 -5.23
C ALA A 149 31.99 2.58 -5.36
N GLY A 150 31.67 1.97 -6.51
CA GLY A 150 30.30 1.62 -6.88
C GLY A 150 29.62 0.52 -6.04
N GLU A 151 30.40 -0.31 -5.35
CA GLU A 151 29.88 -1.29 -4.37
C GLU A 151 29.19 -0.57 -3.20
N PHE A 152 29.82 0.49 -2.68
CA PHE A 152 29.27 1.26 -1.58
C PHE A 152 28.05 2.09 -1.99
N GLU A 153 28.01 2.59 -3.24
CA GLU A 153 26.83 3.26 -3.81
C GLU A 153 25.61 2.32 -3.86
N THR A 154 25.83 1.03 -4.17
CA THR A 154 24.75 0.03 -4.17
C THR A 154 24.32 -0.32 -2.74
N CYS A 155 25.28 -0.50 -1.82
CA CYS A 155 24.97 -0.78 -0.42
C CYS A 155 24.20 0.36 0.25
N ILE A 156 24.57 1.61 0.01
CA ILE A 156 23.89 2.76 0.63
C ILE A 156 22.47 2.93 0.08
N THR A 157 22.22 2.67 -1.21
CA THR A 157 20.87 2.78 -1.77
C THR A 157 19.91 1.73 -1.20
N ILE A 158 20.37 0.49 -1.04
CA ILE A 158 19.58 -0.58 -0.38
C ILE A 158 19.34 -0.22 1.09
N THR A 159 20.38 0.19 1.81
CA THR A 159 20.30 0.54 3.23
C THR A 159 19.37 1.73 3.46
N MET A 160 19.48 2.77 2.63
CA MET A 160 18.63 3.97 2.73
C MET A 160 17.17 3.65 2.40
N SER A 161 16.91 2.77 1.44
CA SER A 161 15.55 2.32 1.14
C SER A 161 14.90 1.65 2.36
N TYR A 162 15.63 0.75 3.02
CA TYR A 162 15.14 0.10 4.24
C TYR A 162 14.99 1.10 5.41
N PHE A 163 15.95 2.02 5.57
CA PHE A 163 15.89 3.04 6.62
C PHE A 163 14.71 4.00 6.44
N VAL A 164 14.41 4.43 5.22
CA VAL A 164 13.22 5.25 4.91
C VAL A 164 11.95 4.51 5.26
N TYR A 165 11.86 3.23 4.90
CA TYR A 165 10.70 2.41 5.26
C TYR A 165 10.46 2.40 6.77
N LEU A 166 11.50 2.08 7.55
CA LEU A 166 11.40 2.01 9.01
C LEU A 166 11.08 3.36 9.66
N THR A 167 11.70 4.44 9.20
CA THR A 167 11.47 5.78 9.76
C THR A 167 10.05 6.28 9.49
N CYS A 168 9.52 6.02 8.29
CA CYS A 168 8.13 6.30 7.96
C CYS A 168 7.16 5.50 8.84
N GLU A 169 7.36 4.19 8.96
CA GLU A 169 6.50 3.35 9.82
C GLU A 169 6.55 3.80 11.29
N ALA A 170 7.72 4.20 11.79
CA ALA A 170 7.89 4.69 13.16
C ALA A 170 7.10 5.97 13.46
N ILE A 171 6.77 6.78 12.44
CA ILE A 171 6.01 8.02 12.60
C ILE A 171 4.58 7.93 12.03
N GLU A 172 4.06 6.71 11.84
CA GLU A 172 2.73 6.45 11.28
C GLU A 172 2.54 7.03 9.86
N ALA A 173 3.62 7.12 9.09
CA ALA A 173 3.64 7.46 7.67
C ALA A 173 3.70 6.19 6.81
N SER A 174 3.33 6.29 5.52
CA SER A 174 3.43 5.14 4.61
C SER A 174 4.88 4.87 4.24
N GLY A 175 5.47 3.80 4.78
CA GLY A 175 6.84 3.39 4.47
C GLY A 175 7.06 3.17 2.98
N VAL A 176 6.12 2.51 2.32
CA VAL A 176 6.18 2.19 0.89
C VAL A 176 6.22 3.46 0.04
N ILE A 177 5.35 4.44 0.31
CA ILE A 177 5.33 5.71 -0.45
C ILE A 177 6.65 6.48 -0.24
N GLY A 178 7.20 6.47 0.98
CA GLY A 178 8.49 7.11 1.27
C GLY A 178 9.63 6.50 0.44
N VAL A 179 9.69 5.17 0.35
CA VAL A 179 10.72 4.46 -0.44
C VAL A 179 10.55 4.70 -1.94
N VAL A 180 9.31 4.68 -2.44
CA VAL A 180 9.04 4.99 -3.85
C VAL A 180 9.52 6.39 -4.20
N LEU A 181 9.24 7.38 -3.34
CA LEU A 181 9.71 8.73 -3.59
C LEU A 181 11.23 8.86 -3.53
N LEU A 182 11.88 8.13 -2.61
CA LEU A 182 13.34 8.03 -2.59
C LEU A 182 13.87 7.48 -3.92
N GLY A 183 13.32 6.37 -4.40
CA GLY A 183 13.72 5.75 -5.66
C GLY A 183 13.49 6.65 -6.88
N LEU A 184 12.34 7.32 -6.96
CA LEU A 184 12.03 8.27 -8.03
C LEU A 184 13.01 9.45 -8.03
N THR A 185 13.30 10.02 -6.85
CA THR A 185 14.21 11.17 -6.73
C THR A 185 15.65 10.77 -7.10
N LEU A 186 16.10 9.58 -6.72
CA LEU A 186 17.39 9.02 -7.13
C LEU A 186 17.46 8.78 -8.64
N ASN A 187 16.38 8.25 -9.23
CA ASN A 187 16.31 8.02 -10.67
C ASN A 187 16.35 9.32 -11.48
N MET A 188 15.71 10.39 -11.00
CA MET A 188 15.82 11.72 -11.60
C MET A 188 17.26 12.26 -11.56
N ASN A 189 18.01 11.90 -10.52
CA ASN A 189 19.42 12.27 -10.34
C ASN A 189 20.39 11.17 -10.76
N ARG A 190 20.01 10.29 -11.71
CA ARG A 190 20.81 9.12 -12.14
C ARG A 190 22.26 9.43 -12.56
N SER A 191 22.59 10.68 -12.87
CA SER A 191 23.95 11.13 -13.17
C SER A 191 24.88 11.09 -11.95
N CYS A 192 24.37 10.96 -10.72
CA CYS A 192 25.19 10.80 -9.53
C CYS A 192 25.80 9.40 -9.36
N PHE A 193 25.32 8.40 -10.10
CA PHE A 193 25.78 7.02 -10.00
C PHE A 193 26.96 6.74 -10.92
N SER A 194 27.94 6.00 -10.41
CA SER A 194 29.03 5.47 -11.24
C SER A 194 28.53 4.34 -12.14
N VAL A 195 29.21 4.13 -13.28
CA VAL A 195 28.88 3.04 -14.21
C VAL A 195 29.04 1.67 -13.52
N SER A 196 30.00 1.54 -12.61
CA SER A 196 30.20 0.34 -11.80
C SER A 196 28.99 0.08 -10.90
N ALA A 197 28.50 1.10 -10.17
CA ALA A 197 27.33 1.00 -9.33
C ALA A 197 26.07 0.58 -10.11
N ILE A 198 25.87 1.13 -11.31
CA ILE A 198 24.72 0.75 -12.16
C ILE A 198 24.76 -0.73 -12.52
N ASN A 199 25.94 -1.27 -12.85
CA ASN A 199 26.09 -2.68 -13.22
C ASN A 199 25.92 -3.61 -12.02
N ILE A 200 26.55 -3.28 -10.88
CA ILE A 200 26.44 -4.05 -9.64
C ILE A 200 25.00 -4.03 -9.13
N SER A 201 24.35 -2.87 -9.16
CA SER A 201 22.95 -2.73 -8.76
C SER A 201 22.03 -3.60 -9.62
N LYS A 202 22.20 -3.61 -10.95
CA LYS A 202 21.42 -4.51 -11.83
C LYS A 202 21.58 -5.98 -11.46
N GLN A 203 22.81 -6.46 -11.31
CA GLN A 203 23.09 -7.85 -10.92
C GLN A 203 22.48 -8.16 -9.54
N THR A 204 22.59 -7.21 -8.61
CA THR A 204 22.03 -7.34 -7.26
C THR A 204 20.51 -7.49 -7.31
N TRP A 205 19.82 -6.65 -8.09
CA TRP A 205 18.37 -6.71 -8.25
C TRP A 205 17.91 -7.97 -9.00
N GLU A 206 18.64 -8.40 -10.02
CA GLU A 206 18.38 -9.67 -10.73
C GLU A 206 18.49 -10.87 -9.78
N LEU A 207 19.52 -10.89 -8.92
CA LEU A 207 19.70 -11.94 -7.91
C LEU A 207 18.60 -11.91 -6.85
N LEU A 208 18.23 -10.72 -6.36
CA LEU A 208 17.14 -10.57 -5.39
C LEU A 208 15.79 -11.03 -5.98
N ALA A 209 15.49 -10.65 -7.21
CA ALA A 209 14.28 -11.09 -7.92
C ALA A 209 14.27 -12.60 -8.14
N TYR A 210 15.42 -13.19 -8.50
CA TYR A 210 15.56 -14.65 -8.63
C TYR A 210 15.28 -15.36 -7.30
N ILE A 211 15.84 -14.87 -6.20
CA ILE A 211 15.59 -15.43 -4.86
C ILE A 211 14.11 -15.28 -4.49
N ALA A 212 13.53 -14.10 -4.69
CA ALA A 212 12.12 -13.84 -4.36
C ALA A 212 11.15 -14.70 -5.17
N ASN A 213 11.46 -15.00 -6.43
CA ASN A 213 10.63 -15.85 -7.29
C ASN A 213 10.83 -17.36 -7.06
N SER A 214 11.89 -17.76 -6.35
CA SER A 214 12.19 -19.17 -6.05
C SER A 214 11.79 -19.60 -4.64
N LEU A 215 11.42 -18.65 -3.78
CA LEU A 215 10.83 -18.84 -2.44
C LEU A 215 9.30 -18.98 -2.53
#